data_AF-A0A8F1MAY2-F1
#
_entry.id   AF-A0A8F1MAY2-F1
#
_cell.length_a   1.000
_cell.length_b   1.000
_cell.length_c   1.000
_cell.angle_alpha   90.00
_cell.angle_beta   90.00
_cell.angle_gamma   90.00
#
_symmetry.space_group_name_H-M   'P 1'
#
loop_
_entity.id
_entity.type
_entity.pdbx_description
1 polymer ?
#
loop_
_entity_poly.entity_id
_entity_poly.type
_entity_poly.pdbx_seq_one_letter_code
_entity_poly.pdbx_strand_id
1 'polypeptide(L)'
;MKANSDMYDDIVVKLAELAQGNETYAAFNKRIVNTKMPVIGVRVPDLRRLARELAPNMSAADISKLLTAKNESFDYVLLCRVVDYACSAR
;
A
#
# COMPACT_ATOMS: atom_id res chain seq x y z
N MET A 1 10.35 -22.97 4.49
CA MET A 1 10.05 -21.82 3.60
C MET A 1 8.57 -21.50 3.69
N LYS A 2 8.20 -20.55 4.55
CA LYS A 2 6.88 -19.89 4.59
C LYS A 2 7.20 -18.41 4.77
N ALA A 3 7.11 -17.64 3.69
CA ALA A 3 7.47 -16.22 3.70
C ALA A 3 6.86 -15.46 2.51
N ASN A 4 5.63 -15.80 2.10
CA ASN A 4 4.93 -15.01 1.07
C ASN A 4 3.47 -14.70 1.43
N SER A 5 2.79 -15.50 2.27
CA SER A 5 1.54 -15.09 2.91
C SER A 5 1.78 -13.95 3.91
N ASP A 6 2.84 -14.09 4.71
CA ASP A 6 3.03 -13.27 5.91
C ASP A 6 3.32 -11.80 5.58
N MET A 7 4.14 -11.51 4.56
CA MET A 7 4.45 -10.13 4.16
C MET A 7 3.24 -9.38 3.60
N TYR A 8 2.39 -10.07 2.84
CA TYR A 8 1.17 -9.48 2.30
C TYR A 8 0.20 -9.14 3.43
N ASP A 9 -0.05 -10.10 4.32
CA ASP A 9 -0.94 -9.94 5.47
C ASP A 9 -0.45 -8.80 6.39
N ASP A 10 0.87 -8.72 6.62
CA ASP A 10 1.50 -7.65 7.40
C ASP A 10 1.27 -6.25 6.80
N ILE A 11 1.35 -6.12 5.47
CA ILE A 11 1.10 -4.85 4.78
C ILE A 11 -0.36 -4.45 4.92
N VAL A 12 -1.29 -5.40 4.73
CA VAL A 12 -2.73 -5.15 4.85
C VAL A 12 -3.09 -4.72 6.26
N VAL A 13 -2.55 -5.39 7.29
CA VAL A 13 -2.77 -5.03 8.70
C VAL A 13 -2.24 -3.61 8.99
N LYS A 14 -1.01 -3.30 8.59
CA LYS A 14 -0.44 -1.95 8.78
C LYS A 14 -1.25 -0.87 8.08
N LEU A 15 -1.73 -1.13 6.86
CA LEU A 15 -2.58 -0.18 6.14
C LEU A 15 -3.91 0.05 6.87
N ALA A 16 -4.52 -1.01 7.42
CA ALA A 16 -5.75 -0.89 8.21
C ALA A 16 -5.53 -0.08 9.50
N GLU A 17 -4.41 -0.30 10.20
CA GLU A 17 -4.02 0.48 11.39
C GLU A 17 -3.82 1.97 11.06
N LEU A 18 -3.10 2.27 9.98
CA LEU A 18 -2.88 3.66 9.53
C LEU A 18 -4.16 4.34 9.04
N ALA A 19 -5.13 3.56 8.56
CA ALA A 19 -6.44 4.05 8.13
C ALA A 19 -7.42 4.27 9.28
N GLN A 20 -7.14 3.76 10.49
CA GLN A 20 -8.07 3.84 11.61
C GLN A 20 -8.40 5.30 11.96
N GLY A 21 -9.70 5.64 12.00
CA GLY A 21 -10.15 7.01 12.29
C GLY A 21 -10.04 7.99 11.12
N ASN A 22 -9.72 7.51 9.90
CA ASN A 22 -9.64 8.34 8.69
C ASN A 22 -10.88 8.20 7.77
N GLU A 23 -12.04 7.81 8.28
CA GLU A 23 -13.23 7.50 7.47
C GLU A 23 -13.74 8.72 6.67
N THR A 24 -13.75 9.90 7.28
CA THR A 24 -14.10 11.15 6.58
C THR A 24 -13.11 11.47 5.47
N TYR A 25 -11.82 11.24 5.71
CA TYR A 25 -10.76 11.44 4.73
C TYR A 25 -10.86 10.43 3.58
N ALA A 26 -11.14 9.16 3.86
CA ALA A 26 -11.38 8.12 2.88
C ALA A 26 -12.57 8.46 1.97
N ALA A 27 -13.70 8.88 2.56
CA ALA A 27 -14.90 9.27 1.82
C ALA A 27 -14.66 10.48 0.91
N PHE A 28 -13.92 11.48 1.41
CA PHE A 28 -13.53 12.65 0.62
C PHE A 28 -12.60 12.26 -0.54
N ASN A 29 -11.53 11.51 -0.25
CA ASN A 29 -10.57 11.07 -1.25
C ASN A 29 -11.21 10.22 -2.33
N LYS A 30 -12.13 9.31 -1.97
CA LYS A 30 -12.84 8.47 -2.94
C LYS A 30 -13.54 9.27 -4.03
N ARG A 31 -14.09 10.45 -3.68
CA ARG A 31 -14.72 11.37 -4.65
C ARG A 31 -13.71 12.02 -5.58
N ILE A 32 -12.50 12.30 -5.09
CA ILE A 32 -11.42 12.94 -5.85
C ILE A 32 -10.74 11.96 -6.79
N VAL A 33 -10.35 10.78 -6.28
CA VAL A 33 -9.57 9.81 -7.07
C VAL A 33 -10.42 9.07 -8.10
N ASN A 34 -11.75 9.22 -8.05
CA ASN A 34 -12.70 8.67 -9.02
C ASN A 34 -12.44 7.20 -9.39
N THR A 35 -12.27 6.36 -8.37
CA THR A 35 -11.95 4.94 -8.53
C THR A 35 -13.10 4.04 -8.10
N LYS A 36 -13.23 2.89 -8.77
CA LYS A 36 -14.12 1.80 -8.35
C LYS A 36 -13.51 0.97 -7.21
N MET A 37 -12.21 1.11 -6.95
CA MET A 37 -11.51 0.42 -5.85
C MET A 37 -11.95 0.97 -4.48
N PRO A 38 -11.90 0.17 -3.40
CA PRO A 38 -12.02 0.69 -2.04
C PRO A 38 -10.93 1.73 -1.77
N VAL A 39 -11.26 2.81 -1.05
CA VAL A 39 -10.29 3.77 -0.51
C VAL A 39 -10.42 3.67 0.99
N ILE A 40 -9.35 3.28 1.68
CA ILE A 40 -9.35 3.06 3.13
C ILE A 40 -8.89 4.31 3.89
N GLY A 41 -8.16 5.21 3.24
CA GLY A 41 -7.85 6.53 3.80
C GLY A 41 -6.51 6.62 4.51
N VAL A 42 -5.49 5.89 4.06
CA VAL A 42 -4.12 6.04 4.55
C VAL A 42 -3.55 7.35 4.03
N ARG A 43 -2.92 8.14 4.90
CA ARG A 43 -2.32 9.42 4.48
C ARG A 43 -1.06 9.17 3.64
N VAL A 44 -0.85 10.01 2.64
CA VAL A 44 0.34 9.94 1.76
C VAL A 44 1.67 9.97 2.53
N PRO A 45 1.86 10.79 3.59
CA PRO A 45 3.08 10.74 4.40
C PRO A 45 3.34 9.36 5.03
N ASP A 46 2.30 8.69 5.51
CA ASP A 46 2.40 7.36 6.12
C ASP A 46 2.72 6.30 5.06
N LEU A 47 2.11 6.38 3.87
CA LEU A 47 2.47 5.52 2.74
C LEU A 47 3.94 5.70 2.34
N ARG A 48 4.45 6.93 2.28
CA ARG A 48 5.87 7.20 1.98
C ARG A 48 6.80 6.70 3.07
N ARG A 49 6.38 6.76 4.34
CA ARG A 49 7.15 6.20 5.45
C ARG A 49 7.22 4.68 5.34
N LEU A 50 6.07 4.02 5.20
CA LEU A 50 5.99 2.57 5.05
C LEU A 50 6.77 2.10 3.81
N ALA A 51 6.68 2.81 2.70
CA ALA A 51 7.45 2.47 1.51
C ALA A 51 8.96 2.50 1.76
N ARG A 52 9.49 3.51 2.49
CA ARG A 52 10.91 3.57 2.84
C ARG A 52 11.35 2.44 3.78
N GLU A 53 10.47 1.95 4.63
CA GLU A 53 10.74 0.81 5.51
C GLU A 53 10.77 -0.52 4.74
N LEU A 54 9.90 -0.66 3.73
CA LEU A 54 9.79 -1.88 2.92
C LEU A 54 10.87 -1.97 1.83
N ALA A 55 11.22 -0.85 1.21
CA ALA A 55 12.05 -0.82 0.02
C ALA A 55 13.45 -1.48 0.20
N PRO A 56 14.17 -1.36 1.33
CA PRO A 56 15.44 -2.07 1.54
C PRO A 56 15.38 -3.59 1.39
N ASN A 57 14.22 -4.18 1.67
CA ASN A 57 14.03 -5.63 1.71
C ASN A 57 13.21 -6.17 0.53
N MET A 58 12.84 -5.33 -0.44
CA MET A 58 11.99 -5.71 -1.57
C MET A 58 12.74 -5.72 -2.90
N SER A 59 12.63 -6.83 -3.63
CA SER A 59 13.04 -6.92 -5.02
C SER A 59 11.91 -6.50 -5.97
N ALA A 60 12.26 -6.21 -7.23
CA ALA A 60 11.27 -5.98 -8.29
C ALA A 60 10.30 -7.18 -8.47
N ALA A 61 10.79 -8.40 -8.23
CA ALA A 61 9.96 -9.60 -8.29
C ALA A 61 8.93 -9.66 -7.15
N ASP A 62 9.30 -9.21 -5.95
CA ASP A 62 8.38 -9.17 -4.80
C ASP A 62 7.29 -8.11 -5.01
N ILE A 63 7.65 -6.95 -5.54
CA ILE A 63 6.70 -5.88 -5.90
C ILE A 63 5.74 -6.35 -7.00
N SER A 64 6.24 -7.03 -8.02
CA SER A 64 5.39 -7.59 -9.08
C SER A 64 4.37 -8.60 -8.54
N LYS A 65 4.75 -9.39 -7.51
CA LYS A 65 3.80 -10.29 -6.83
C LYS A 65 2.75 -9.51 -6.06
N LEU A 66 3.15 -8.49 -5.30
CA LEU A 66 2.23 -7.62 -4.55
C LEU A 66 1.21 -6.93 -5.47
N LEU A 67 1.63 -6.48 -6.66
CA LEU A 67 0.75 -5.88 -7.67
C LEU A 67 -0.21 -6.87 -8.35
N THR A 68 0.12 -8.17 -8.33
CA THR A 68 -0.72 -9.23 -8.92
C THR A 68 -1.78 -9.75 -7.94
N ALA A 69 -1.68 -9.43 -6.65
CA ALA A 69 -2.71 -9.71 -5.66
C ALA A 69 -4.04 -9.03 -6.06
N LYS A 70 -5.15 -9.79 -6.09
CA LYS A 70 -6.44 -9.30 -6.61
C LYS A 70 -7.21 -8.49 -5.57
N ASN A 71 -7.88 -7.43 -6.06
CA ASN A 71 -8.90 -6.62 -5.37
C ASN A 71 -8.43 -5.88 -4.11
N GLU A 72 -7.31 -5.19 -4.25
CA GLU A 72 -6.75 -4.35 -3.20
C GLU A 72 -7.38 -2.95 -3.12
N SER A 73 -7.24 -2.33 -1.96
CA SER A 73 -7.58 -0.92 -1.81
C SER A 73 -6.69 -0.04 -2.71
N PHE A 74 -7.21 1.13 -3.08
CA PHE A 74 -6.44 2.15 -3.78
C PHE A 74 -5.13 2.47 -3.05
N ASP A 75 -5.19 2.57 -1.72
CA ASP A 75 -4.05 2.87 -0.85
C ASP A 75 -2.95 1.81 -0.93
N TYR A 76 -3.31 0.53 -1.02
CA TYR A 76 -2.36 -0.56 -1.22
C TYR A 76 -1.67 -0.49 -2.60
N VAL A 77 -2.46 -0.26 -3.66
CA VAL A 77 -1.89 -0.12 -5.01
C VAL A 77 -0.97 1.10 -5.09
N LEU A 78 -1.36 2.19 -4.42
CA LEU A 78 -0.53 3.38 -4.29
C LEU A 78 0.76 3.08 -3.53
N LEU A 79 0.70 2.35 -2.41
CA LEU A 79 1.87 1.91 -1.66
C LEU A 79 2.84 1.14 -2.56
N CYS A 80 2.36 0.13 -3.29
CA CYS A 80 3.19 -0.69 -4.17
C CYS A 80 3.95 0.15 -5.19
N ARG A 81 3.28 1.16 -5.79
CA ARG A 81 3.92 2.10 -6.71
C ARG A 81 4.96 2.99 -6.02
N VAL A 82 4.69 3.44 -4.81
CA VAL A 82 5.64 4.28 -4.04
C VAL A 82 6.87 3.47 -3.63
N VAL A 83 6.68 2.20 -3.26
CA VAL A 83 7.79 1.26 -3.00
C VAL A 83 8.64 1.06 -4.25
N ASP A 84 8.02 0.79 -5.39
CA ASP A 84 8.72 0.61 -6.67
C ASP A 84 9.57 1.83 -7.05
N TYR A 85 8.99 3.03 -6.88
CA TYR A 85 9.72 4.27 -7.06
C TYR A 85 10.90 4.40 -6.08
N ALA A 86 10.73 4.05 -4.81
CA ALA A 86 11.78 4.09 -3.80
C ALA A 86 12.88 3.03 -4.01
N CYS A 87 12.58 1.91 -4.68
CA CYS A 87 13.57 0.94 -5.13
C CYS A 87 14.34 1.43 -6.35
N SER A 88 13.68 2.09 -7.30
CA SER A 88 14.29 2.59 -8.54
C SER A 88 15.13 3.85 -8.35
N ALA A 89 14.88 4.63 -7.30
CA ALA A 89 15.63 5.85 -6.97
C ALA A 89 16.92 5.60 -6.15
N ARG A 90 17.35 4.33 -6.03
CA ARG A 90 18.56 3.91 -5.30
C ARG A 90 19.65 3.43 -6.25
#